data_AF-A0A9D5YBI5-F1
#
_entry.id   AF-A0A9D5YBI5-F1
#
_cell.length_a   1.000
_cell.length_b   1.000
_cell.length_c   1.000
_cell.angle_alpha   90.00
_cell.angle_beta   90.00
_cell.angle_gamma   90.00
#
_symmetry.space_group_name_H-M   'P 1'
#
loop_
_entity.id
_entity.type
_entity.pdbx_description
1 polymer ?
#
loop_
_entity_poly.entity_id
_entity_poly.type
_entity_poly.pdbx_seq_one_letter_code
_entity_poly.pdbx_strand_id
1 'polypeptide(L)'
;MKKKMLAVVSVIMCAVMLLTPVSVSADAGTDAAFKAGFANVVSDTLNALIDFLLDGISSLLPPTMKIKDPSTHSSENFLAGNDKFIDAPAEGAKWSIGYASASILPDDFSEGKYYKGGYDINLQLSECIDDLKVRLIAMDDGSGRGISILAAVDCLGLANDDVRDIRAAVIAALPGVKITSINVSATHVHSGIDTQGIYTNTFGHVFQNLFSAFFGFDWLCDPVDTKLLKTIADQTAACAKLAVADMKTGTLTYSKTNIDDYVRDRTNPDIMIDYMYRLMFTPDDGSKGTILANFGCHPETTGYGTQIITADFVYYTEEVINEAGYNFIYIQGAVGTYTEDQHYSNDGLDMERADCTTRYGQEIGYILLAIGMTEEEIKASGIIDEEREALAKDSEGYTPWYEGGIAGETKVVEPILNVKLTEYLVPVENGVYRAFGKLSLANNVMYEDKDGNIVASTEVGYMELGKDLKIVLCPGETYAELIVGGPTMEGFKYKSAYEMIADENDEILVFDLVNDALGYIMADDDFVYLRLNYDAEYDELSFGDSWGLTSIGGHAASDIYGKFYELYDSVRDFNK
;
A
#
# COMPACT_ATOMS: atom_id res chain seq x y z
N MET A 1 -22.37 5.09 35.69
CA MET A 1 -21.03 5.02 35.07
C MET A 1 -20.71 3.61 34.59
N LYS A 2 -20.52 2.61 35.45
CA LYS A 2 -20.24 1.21 35.04
C LYS A 2 -21.24 0.61 34.01
N LYS A 3 -22.55 0.86 34.18
CA LYS A 3 -23.60 0.42 33.22
C LYS A 3 -23.54 1.11 31.84
N LYS A 4 -23.10 2.37 31.78
CA LYS A 4 -22.95 3.11 30.50
C LYS A 4 -21.72 2.59 29.73
N MET A 5 -20.61 2.39 30.44
CA MET A 5 -19.38 1.81 29.88
C MET A 5 -19.62 0.38 29.35
N LEU A 6 -20.32 -0.48 30.10
CA LEU A 6 -20.69 -1.83 29.65
C LEU A 6 -21.60 -1.81 28.41
N ALA A 7 -22.55 -0.87 28.34
CA ALA A 7 -23.42 -0.74 27.17
C ALA A 7 -22.64 -0.33 25.91
N VAL A 8 -21.72 0.63 26.04
CA VAL A 8 -20.84 1.06 24.94
C VAL A 8 -19.95 -0.08 24.46
N VAL A 9 -19.31 -0.81 25.38
CA VAL A 9 -18.48 -1.99 25.05
C VAL A 9 -19.30 -3.06 24.33
N SER A 10 -20.51 -3.38 24.79
CA SER A 10 -21.37 -4.38 24.12
C SER A 10 -21.80 -3.99 22.72
N VAL A 11 -22.05 -2.71 22.46
CA VAL A 11 -22.43 -2.23 21.12
C VAL A 11 -21.23 -2.29 20.16
N ILE A 12 -20.04 -1.90 20.63
CA ILE A 12 -18.78 -2.04 19.85
C ILE A 12 -18.54 -3.51 19.49
N MET A 13 -18.71 -4.43 20.46
CA MET A 13 -18.61 -5.88 20.19
C MET A 13 -19.61 -6.37 19.15
N CYS A 14 -20.85 -5.86 19.16
CA CYS A 14 -21.84 -6.19 18.14
C CYS A 14 -21.49 -5.65 16.76
N ALA A 15 -20.92 -4.44 16.67
CA ALA A 15 -20.43 -3.88 15.41
C ALA A 15 -19.29 -4.73 14.81
N VAL A 16 -18.37 -5.20 15.64
CA VAL A 16 -17.30 -6.13 15.23
C VAL A 16 -17.85 -7.50 14.78
N MET A 17 -18.98 -7.95 15.34
CA MET A 17 -19.62 -9.20 14.91
C MET A 17 -20.42 -9.09 13.60
N LEU A 18 -20.75 -7.88 13.14
CA LEU A 18 -21.43 -7.65 11.86
C LEU A 18 -20.51 -7.88 10.66
N LEU A 19 -19.22 -8.14 10.88
CA LEU A 19 -18.21 -8.50 9.88
C LEU A 19 -18.37 -9.91 9.27
N THR A 20 -19.55 -10.55 9.40
CA THR A 20 -19.78 -11.90 8.86
C THR A 20 -20.76 -11.83 7.67
N PRO A 21 -20.40 -12.36 6.49
CA PRO A 21 -21.29 -12.36 5.34
C PRO A 21 -22.52 -13.24 5.61
N VAL A 22 -23.70 -12.74 5.26
CA VAL A 22 -24.96 -13.49 5.28
C VAL A 22 -25.42 -13.66 3.83
N SER A 23 -25.71 -14.88 3.38
CA SER A 23 -26.37 -15.08 2.09
C SER A 23 -27.87 -15.23 2.27
N VAL A 24 -28.66 -14.59 1.41
CA VAL A 24 -30.13 -14.67 1.42
C VAL A 24 -30.59 -15.08 0.02
N SER A 25 -31.20 -16.25 -0.11
CA SER A 25 -31.73 -16.73 -1.39
C SER A 25 -32.82 -15.78 -1.92
N ALA A 26 -32.66 -15.29 -3.15
CA ALA A 26 -33.67 -14.49 -3.83
C ALA A 26 -34.84 -15.36 -4.35
N ASP A 27 -36.06 -14.81 -4.35
CA ASP A 27 -37.26 -15.50 -4.82
C ASP A 27 -37.28 -15.58 -6.36
N ALA A 28 -37.60 -16.77 -6.91
CA ALA A 28 -37.55 -17.04 -8.35
C ALA A 28 -38.76 -16.42 -9.07
N GLY A 29 -38.64 -15.17 -9.53
CA GLY A 29 -39.68 -14.53 -10.36
C GLY A 29 -39.59 -13.02 -10.57
N THR A 30 -38.62 -12.32 -9.97
CA THR A 30 -38.39 -10.88 -10.17
C THR A 30 -37.33 -10.62 -11.25
N ASP A 31 -37.51 -9.56 -12.04
CA ASP A 31 -36.58 -9.18 -13.10
C ASP A 31 -35.23 -8.67 -12.53
N ALA A 32 -34.14 -8.89 -13.25
CA ALA A 32 -32.76 -8.55 -12.84
C ALA A 32 -32.62 -7.07 -12.44
N ALA A 33 -33.23 -6.16 -13.20
CA ALA A 33 -33.20 -4.73 -12.90
C ALA A 33 -33.87 -4.39 -11.57
N PHE A 34 -34.94 -5.12 -11.20
CA PHE A 34 -35.58 -4.96 -9.89
C PHE A 34 -34.69 -5.49 -8.77
N LYS A 35 -34.02 -6.64 -8.96
CA LYS A 35 -33.10 -7.21 -7.96
C LYS A 35 -31.90 -6.31 -7.70
N ALA A 36 -31.28 -5.78 -8.75
CA ALA A 36 -30.21 -4.78 -8.63
C ALA A 36 -30.69 -3.49 -7.93
N GLY A 37 -31.85 -2.96 -8.34
CA GLY A 37 -32.43 -1.78 -7.68
C GLY A 37 -32.79 -2.02 -6.21
N PHE A 38 -33.29 -3.21 -5.86
CA PHE A 38 -33.56 -3.62 -4.49
C PHE A 38 -32.27 -3.72 -3.68
N ALA A 39 -31.22 -4.33 -4.25
CA ALA A 39 -29.93 -4.47 -3.61
C ALA A 39 -29.33 -3.10 -3.24
N ASN A 40 -29.37 -2.14 -4.17
CA ASN A 40 -28.93 -0.76 -3.91
C ASN A 40 -29.71 -0.11 -2.77
N VAL A 41 -31.05 -0.16 -2.79
CA VAL A 41 -31.88 0.43 -1.72
C VAL A 41 -31.59 -0.19 -0.34
N VAL A 42 -31.35 -1.50 -0.30
CA VAL A 42 -30.99 -2.20 0.94
C VAL A 42 -29.60 -1.77 1.42
N SER A 43 -28.61 -1.73 0.54
CA SER A 43 -27.26 -1.24 0.84
C SER A 43 -27.30 0.17 1.40
N ASP A 44 -27.96 1.12 0.73
CA ASP A 44 -28.09 2.51 1.19
C ASP A 44 -28.71 2.60 2.59
N THR A 45 -29.76 1.82 2.83
CA THR A 45 -30.46 1.80 4.12
C THR A 45 -29.59 1.22 5.23
N LEU A 46 -28.84 0.15 4.94
CA LEU A 46 -27.93 -0.48 5.90
C LEU A 46 -26.73 0.42 6.20
N ASN A 47 -26.12 1.02 5.19
CA ASN A 47 -25.02 1.96 5.35
C ASN A 47 -25.43 3.16 6.20
N ALA A 48 -26.58 3.78 5.94
CA ALA A 48 -27.10 4.88 6.75
C ALA A 48 -27.38 4.47 8.21
N LEU A 49 -27.82 3.23 8.45
CA LEU A 49 -28.03 2.71 9.79
C LEU A 49 -26.71 2.45 10.52
N ILE A 50 -25.74 1.84 9.85
CA ILE A 50 -24.40 1.55 10.39
C ILE A 50 -23.71 2.86 10.75
N ASP A 51 -23.70 3.83 9.84
CA ASP A 51 -23.11 5.14 10.05
C ASP A 51 -23.74 5.84 11.26
N PHE A 52 -25.07 5.92 11.31
CA PHE A 52 -25.79 6.50 12.47
C PHE A 52 -25.42 5.83 13.80
N LEU A 53 -25.26 4.51 13.82
CA LEU A 53 -24.85 3.76 15.01
C LEU A 53 -23.41 4.07 15.40
N LEU A 54 -22.48 4.05 14.44
CA LEU A 54 -21.06 4.32 14.67
C LEU A 54 -20.83 5.76 15.12
N ASP A 55 -21.51 6.74 14.53
CA ASP A 55 -21.53 8.15 14.96
C ASP A 55 -22.07 8.30 16.37
N GLY A 56 -23.18 7.62 16.65
CA GLY A 56 -23.76 7.58 17.99
C GLY A 56 -22.78 7.05 19.03
N ILE A 57 -22.03 6.00 18.71
CA ILE A 57 -21.00 5.43 19.59
C ILE A 57 -19.84 6.41 19.75
N SER A 58 -19.27 6.88 18.65
CA SER A 58 -18.09 7.76 18.62
C SER A 58 -18.33 9.09 19.34
N SER A 59 -19.53 9.68 19.19
CA SER A 59 -19.91 10.91 19.89
C SER A 59 -20.02 10.75 21.41
N LEU A 60 -20.22 9.52 21.90
CA LEU A 60 -20.28 9.19 23.33
C LEU A 60 -18.93 8.81 23.92
N LEU A 61 -17.91 8.55 23.09
CA LEU A 61 -16.56 8.20 23.55
C LEU A 61 -15.79 9.47 23.94
N PRO A 62 -15.26 9.56 25.18
CA PRO A 62 -14.31 10.60 25.51
C PRO A 62 -12.98 10.34 24.79
N PRO A 63 -12.28 11.37 24.28
CA PRO A 63 -10.95 11.18 23.74
C PRO A 63 -9.91 10.90 24.83
N THR A 64 -8.87 10.14 24.49
CA THR A 64 -7.65 10.03 25.30
C THR A 64 -6.82 11.32 25.23
N MET A 65 -5.80 11.44 26.09
CA MET A 65 -4.87 12.57 26.04
C MET A 65 -3.90 12.55 24.82
N LYS A 66 -3.90 11.48 24.00
CA LYS A 66 -3.11 11.43 22.76
C LYS A 66 -3.79 12.23 21.64
N ILE A 67 -5.12 12.33 21.65
CA ILE A 67 -5.82 13.27 20.75
C ILE A 67 -5.52 14.70 21.22
N LYS A 68 -5.14 15.55 20.28
CA LYS A 68 -4.82 16.96 20.56
C LYS A 68 -5.72 17.87 19.73
N ASP A 69 -5.66 19.16 20.02
CA ASP A 69 -6.32 20.17 19.20
C ASP A 69 -5.58 20.31 17.84
N PRO A 70 -6.28 20.45 16.70
CA PRO A 70 -5.66 20.60 15.39
C PRO A 70 -4.65 21.76 15.29
N SER A 71 -4.81 22.83 16.09
CA SER A 71 -3.84 23.93 16.14
C SER A 71 -2.46 23.55 16.71
N THR A 72 -2.35 22.37 17.32
CA THR A 72 -1.09 21.81 17.81
C THR A 72 -0.37 20.94 16.79
N HIS A 73 -0.94 20.78 15.60
CA HIS A 73 -0.30 20.09 14.48
C HIS A 73 1.06 20.72 14.16
N SER A 74 2.05 19.86 13.88
CA SER A 74 3.41 20.24 13.57
C SER A 74 3.82 19.58 12.26
N SER A 75 4.41 20.34 11.35
CA SER A 75 5.01 19.84 10.10
C SER A 75 6.48 19.44 10.28
N GLU A 76 6.89 19.08 11.51
CA GLU A 76 8.26 18.68 11.78
C GLU A 76 8.61 17.40 11.00
N ASN A 77 9.78 17.40 10.35
CA ASN A 77 10.26 16.34 9.47
C ASN A 77 9.36 16.04 8.25
N PHE A 78 8.43 16.92 7.89
CA PHE A 78 7.82 16.94 6.58
C PHE A 78 8.79 17.46 5.52
N LEU A 79 8.86 16.80 4.36
CA LEU A 79 9.73 17.18 3.25
C LEU A 79 8.90 17.43 1.99
N ALA A 80 8.70 18.70 1.65
CA ALA A 80 7.82 19.11 0.54
C ALA A 80 8.37 18.80 -0.87
N GLY A 81 9.60 18.25 -1.00
CA GLY A 81 10.25 17.99 -2.27
C GLY A 81 10.81 19.24 -2.95
N ASN A 82 10.87 19.23 -4.28
CA ASN A 82 11.37 20.32 -5.10
C ASN A 82 10.42 21.53 -5.12
N ASP A 83 10.97 22.74 -5.09
CA ASP A 83 10.18 23.96 -5.28
C ASP A 83 9.77 24.19 -6.74
N LYS A 84 10.56 23.66 -7.68
CA LYS A 84 10.34 23.81 -9.12
C LYS A 84 10.72 22.52 -9.84
N PHE A 85 9.89 22.15 -10.80
CA PHE A 85 10.13 21.03 -11.68
C PHE A 85 10.99 21.48 -12.88
N ILE A 86 11.79 20.56 -13.40
CA ILE A 86 12.59 20.76 -14.62
C ILE A 86 12.04 19.87 -15.73
N ASP A 87 12.10 20.34 -16.98
CA ASP A 87 11.57 19.63 -18.15
C ASP A 87 12.70 19.07 -19.05
N ALA A 88 13.94 19.37 -18.70
CA ALA A 88 15.13 18.91 -19.39
C ALA A 88 16.23 18.60 -18.37
N PRO A 89 17.09 17.60 -18.63
CA PRO A 89 18.24 17.33 -17.78
C PRO A 89 19.17 18.53 -17.66
N ALA A 90 19.84 18.66 -16.52
CA ALA A 90 20.92 19.63 -16.38
C ALA A 90 22.09 19.28 -17.34
N GLU A 91 22.92 20.27 -17.68
CA GLU A 91 24.05 20.04 -18.58
C GLU A 91 25.02 19.01 -17.99
N GLY A 92 25.24 17.90 -18.71
CA GLY A 92 26.09 16.80 -18.26
C GLY A 92 25.48 15.93 -17.15
N ALA A 93 24.19 16.09 -16.85
CA ALA A 93 23.48 15.29 -15.86
C ALA A 93 23.55 13.79 -16.16
N LYS A 94 23.69 13.00 -15.10
CA LYS A 94 23.61 11.54 -15.10
C LYS A 94 22.89 11.10 -13.85
N TRP A 95 22.16 10.00 -13.96
CA TRP A 95 21.64 9.32 -12.78
C TRP A 95 22.77 8.88 -11.88
N SER A 96 22.61 9.12 -10.58
CA SER A 96 23.40 8.49 -9.55
C SER A 96 22.47 7.79 -8.57
N ILE A 97 22.63 6.47 -8.43
CA ILE A 97 21.78 5.65 -7.57
C ILE A 97 22.66 4.77 -6.69
N GLY A 98 22.30 4.68 -5.41
CA GLY A 98 22.87 3.74 -4.45
C GLY A 98 21.76 2.93 -3.78
N TYR A 99 22.12 1.76 -3.26
CA TYR A 99 21.18 0.80 -2.69
C TYR A 99 21.68 0.27 -1.35
N ALA A 100 20.75 -0.01 -0.44
CA ALA A 100 21.00 -0.82 0.75
C ALA A 100 19.72 -1.51 1.20
N SER A 101 19.87 -2.62 1.93
CA SER A 101 18.77 -3.31 2.59
C SER A 101 19.22 -3.85 3.94
N ALA A 102 18.27 -4.02 4.86
CA ALA A 102 18.49 -4.61 6.17
C ALA A 102 17.24 -5.33 6.65
N SER A 103 17.44 -6.40 7.43
CA SER A 103 16.36 -7.05 8.16
C SER A 103 15.76 -6.09 9.19
N ILE A 104 14.44 -6.14 9.33
CA ILE A 104 13.66 -5.48 10.37
C ILE A 104 13.04 -6.49 11.35
N LEU A 105 13.32 -7.79 11.17
CA LEU A 105 12.85 -8.84 12.07
C LEU A 105 13.44 -8.60 13.48
N PRO A 106 12.63 -8.58 14.55
CA PRO A 106 13.14 -8.38 15.90
C PRO A 106 14.11 -9.49 16.32
N ASP A 107 15.26 -9.11 16.90
CA ASP A 107 16.26 -10.05 17.42
C ASP A 107 15.68 -11.01 18.48
N ASP A 108 14.65 -10.58 19.21
CA ASP A 108 13.95 -11.36 20.24
C ASP A 108 12.70 -12.07 19.72
N PHE A 109 12.52 -12.21 18.40
CA PHE A 109 11.33 -12.87 17.81
C PHE A 109 11.00 -14.23 18.46
N SER A 110 12.01 -15.07 18.68
CA SER A 110 11.83 -16.42 19.24
C SER A 110 11.31 -16.44 20.69
N GLU A 111 11.43 -15.32 21.42
CA GLU A 111 11.00 -15.18 22.81
C GLU A 111 9.85 -14.17 22.98
N GLY A 112 9.69 -13.28 22.00
CA GLY A 112 8.72 -12.19 21.99
C GLY A 112 7.29 -12.62 21.70
N LYS A 113 6.37 -11.68 21.88
CA LYS A 113 4.95 -11.86 21.55
C LYS A 113 4.55 -10.87 20.47
N TYR A 114 4.65 -11.33 19.24
CA TYR A 114 4.33 -10.57 18.05
C TYR A 114 2.99 -11.04 17.49
N TYR A 115 2.21 -10.11 16.96
CA TYR A 115 0.89 -10.38 16.39
C TYR A 115 0.89 -10.00 14.91
N LYS A 116 0.13 -10.75 14.12
CA LYS A 116 -0.02 -10.54 12.68
C LYS A 116 -0.74 -9.24 12.38
N GLY A 117 -0.30 -8.50 11.37
CA GLY A 117 -1.05 -7.37 10.82
C GLY A 117 -2.01 -7.82 9.71
N GLY A 118 -3.18 -7.21 9.60
CA GLY A 118 -4.05 -7.30 8.42
C GLY A 118 -5.29 -8.16 8.61
N TYR A 119 -5.20 -9.27 9.36
CA TYR A 119 -6.34 -10.14 9.63
C TYR A 119 -6.24 -10.83 11.01
N ASP A 120 -7.37 -11.33 11.50
CA ASP A 120 -7.53 -12.04 12.78
C ASP A 120 -6.93 -11.34 14.02
N ILE A 121 -7.78 -10.57 14.70
CA ILE A 121 -7.41 -9.88 15.95
C ILE A 121 -6.89 -10.88 16.99
N ASN A 122 -5.72 -10.59 17.58
CA ASN A 122 -4.97 -11.44 18.52
C ASN A 122 -4.29 -12.68 17.92
N LEU A 123 -4.09 -12.76 16.60
CA LEU A 123 -3.33 -13.86 16.01
C LEU A 123 -1.83 -13.71 16.33
N GLN A 124 -1.36 -14.49 17.29
CA GLN A 124 0.06 -14.51 17.67
C GLN A 124 0.89 -15.27 16.62
N LEU A 125 1.98 -14.65 16.18
CA LEU A 125 2.97 -15.21 15.27
C LEU A 125 3.88 -16.17 16.04
N SER A 126 4.20 -17.32 15.43
CA SER A 126 4.95 -18.41 16.09
C SER A 126 6.08 -18.99 15.27
N GLU A 127 6.10 -18.74 13.96
CA GLU A 127 7.10 -19.24 13.02
C GLU A 127 7.52 -18.13 12.06
N CYS A 128 8.75 -18.16 11.58
CA CYS A 128 9.29 -17.23 10.59
C CYS A 128 10.02 -18.07 9.55
N ILE A 129 9.55 -18.05 8.30
CA ILE A 129 10.10 -18.90 7.23
C ILE A 129 11.06 -18.14 6.32
N ASP A 130 11.00 -16.81 6.32
CA ASP A 130 11.91 -15.91 5.62
C ASP A 130 12.14 -14.60 6.41
N ASP A 131 12.66 -13.55 5.78
CA ASP A 131 13.05 -12.30 6.42
C ASP A 131 12.14 -11.14 6.02
N LEU A 132 11.78 -10.29 6.98
CA LEU A 132 11.14 -8.99 6.73
C LEU A 132 12.23 -7.93 6.65
N LYS A 133 12.23 -7.11 5.60
CA LYS A 133 13.30 -6.13 5.34
C LYS A 133 12.79 -4.72 5.13
N VAL A 134 13.70 -3.77 5.30
CA VAL A 134 13.67 -2.49 4.61
C VAL A 134 14.63 -2.55 3.43
N ARG A 135 14.18 -2.10 2.26
CA ARG A 135 14.97 -1.93 1.02
C ARG A 135 14.95 -0.47 0.65
N LEU A 136 16.10 0.13 0.36
CA LEU A 136 16.22 1.57 0.17
C LEU A 136 17.10 1.89 -1.04
N ILE A 137 16.62 2.81 -1.87
CA ILE A 137 17.42 3.48 -2.90
C ILE A 137 17.56 4.97 -2.60
N ALA A 138 18.76 5.48 -2.83
CA ALA A 138 19.07 6.91 -2.85
C ALA A 138 19.32 7.33 -4.30
N MET A 139 18.61 8.34 -4.78
CA MET A 139 18.62 8.77 -6.19
C MET A 139 18.96 10.25 -6.32
N ASP A 140 19.84 10.58 -7.26
CA ASP A 140 20.13 11.96 -7.70
C ASP A 140 20.15 11.99 -9.24
N ASP A 141 19.53 13.02 -9.82
CA ASP A 141 19.50 13.22 -11.27
C ASP A 141 20.73 14.00 -11.78
N GLY A 142 21.68 14.35 -10.91
CA GLY A 142 22.87 15.11 -11.25
C GLY A 142 22.59 16.60 -11.47
N SER A 143 21.38 17.09 -11.19
CA SER A 143 21.03 18.51 -11.32
C SER A 143 21.56 19.38 -10.16
N GLY A 144 22.03 18.76 -9.08
CA GLY A 144 22.42 19.44 -7.85
C GLY A 144 21.22 19.88 -6.98
N ARG A 145 20.00 19.43 -7.31
CA ARG A 145 18.80 19.72 -6.51
C ARG A 145 18.74 18.92 -5.21
N GLY A 146 19.46 17.81 -5.11
CA GLY A 146 19.62 17.00 -3.88
C GLY A 146 19.11 15.58 -4.08
N ILE A 147 19.42 14.71 -3.11
CA ILE A 147 19.09 13.29 -3.14
C ILE A 147 17.64 13.06 -2.72
N SER A 148 16.90 12.26 -3.48
CA SER A 148 15.62 11.71 -3.05
C SER A 148 15.79 10.26 -2.62
N ILE A 149 15.17 9.89 -1.50
CA ILE A 149 15.23 8.55 -0.94
C ILE A 149 13.87 7.88 -1.11
N LEU A 150 13.87 6.64 -1.61
CA LEU A 150 12.72 5.74 -1.60
C LEU A 150 13.06 4.52 -0.74
N ALA A 151 12.25 4.22 0.26
CA ALA A 151 12.34 3.03 1.09
C ALA A 151 11.07 2.19 0.95
N ALA A 152 11.22 0.88 0.85
CA ALA A 152 10.13 -0.11 0.92
C ALA A 152 10.32 -0.95 2.18
N VAL A 153 9.29 -1.05 3.01
CA VAL A 153 9.32 -1.78 4.28
C VAL A 153 8.33 -2.94 4.21
N ASP A 154 8.80 -4.15 4.55
CA ASP A 154 7.96 -5.34 4.65
C ASP A 154 7.06 -5.26 5.89
N CYS A 155 5.95 -4.55 5.74
CA CYS A 155 4.90 -4.40 6.75
C CYS A 155 3.54 -4.15 6.08
N LEU A 156 2.48 -4.21 6.87
CA LEU A 156 1.11 -3.94 6.42
C LEU A 156 0.93 -2.47 5.99
N GLY A 157 1.47 -1.55 6.78
CA GLY A 157 1.30 -0.11 6.59
C GLY A 157 1.96 0.68 7.71
N LEU A 158 2.32 1.93 7.45
CA LEU A 158 2.94 2.83 8.43
C LEU A 158 2.10 4.08 8.55
N ALA A 159 1.84 4.54 9.78
CA ALA A 159 1.17 5.82 9.97
C ALA A 159 2.11 6.98 9.61
N ASN A 160 1.54 8.13 9.18
CA ASN A 160 2.34 9.30 8.81
C ASN A 160 3.36 9.74 9.88
N ASP A 161 2.98 9.68 11.16
CA ASP A 161 3.88 10.06 12.26
C ASP A 161 5.04 9.07 12.44
N ASP A 162 4.83 7.78 12.20
CA ASP A 162 5.92 6.79 12.19
C ASP A 162 6.90 7.08 11.05
N VAL A 163 6.38 7.47 9.88
CA VAL A 163 7.20 7.91 8.75
C VAL A 163 7.99 9.17 9.09
N ARG A 164 7.41 10.12 9.84
CA ARG A 164 8.13 11.32 10.30
C ARG A 164 9.28 10.96 11.26
N ASP A 165 9.09 9.99 12.14
CA ASP A 165 10.16 9.48 13.01
C ASP A 165 11.27 8.78 12.20
N ILE A 166 10.90 8.00 11.18
CA ILE A 166 11.85 7.42 10.22
C ILE A 166 12.63 8.53 9.50
N ARG A 167 11.95 9.57 9.00
CA ARG A 167 12.58 10.73 8.35
C ARG A 167 13.55 11.44 9.28
N ALA A 168 13.17 11.67 10.53
CA ALA A 168 14.03 12.27 11.55
C ALA A 168 15.32 11.46 11.73
N ALA A 169 15.20 10.14 11.86
CA ALA A 169 16.35 9.24 12.01
C ALA A 169 17.26 9.25 10.77
N VAL A 170 16.69 9.22 9.56
CA VAL A 170 17.44 9.28 8.29
C VAL A 170 18.17 10.63 8.15
N ILE A 171 17.51 11.75 8.41
CA ILE A 171 18.11 13.10 8.34
C ILE A 171 19.28 13.20 9.34
N ALA A 172 19.10 12.69 10.56
CA ALA A 172 20.14 12.68 11.57
C ALA A 172 21.35 11.81 11.18
N ALA A 173 21.13 10.72 10.44
CA ALA A 173 22.19 9.82 9.96
C ALA A 173 22.99 10.36 8.77
N LEU A 174 22.49 11.38 8.08
CA LEU A 174 23.06 11.96 6.85
C LEU A 174 23.46 13.45 7.02
N PRO A 175 24.32 13.80 8.00
CA PRO A 175 24.66 15.19 8.26
C PRO A 175 25.38 15.83 7.07
N GLY A 176 24.87 16.98 6.61
CA GLY A 176 25.45 17.75 5.50
C GLY A 176 25.08 17.25 4.10
N VAL A 177 24.29 16.17 4.00
CA VAL A 177 23.71 15.72 2.72
C VAL A 177 22.50 16.58 2.40
N LYS A 178 22.43 17.08 1.16
CA LYS A 178 21.26 17.82 0.67
C LYS A 178 20.19 16.81 0.25
N ILE A 179 19.20 16.61 1.11
CA ILE A 179 18.06 15.72 0.88
C ILE A 179 16.89 16.53 0.32
N THR A 180 16.30 16.05 -0.78
CA THR A 180 15.12 16.62 -1.45
C THR A 180 13.83 16.03 -0.88
N SER A 181 13.77 14.70 -0.78
CA SER A 181 12.62 13.97 -0.22
C SER A 181 13.06 12.65 0.40
N ILE A 182 12.23 12.13 1.28
CA ILE A 182 12.34 10.78 1.85
C ILE A 182 10.92 10.21 1.82
N ASN A 183 10.69 9.23 0.96
CA ASN A 183 9.41 8.55 0.86
C ASN A 183 9.55 7.10 1.32
N VAL A 184 8.62 6.65 2.15
CA VAL A 184 8.62 5.31 2.76
C VAL A 184 7.32 4.62 2.37
N SER A 185 7.42 3.55 1.60
CA SER A 185 6.30 2.69 1.18
C SER A 185 6.26 1.44 2.04
N ALA A 186 5.06 0.95 2.36
CA ALA A 186 4.86 -0.41 2.84
C ALA A 186 4.61 -1.35 1.65
N THR A 187 5.20 -2.56 1.67
CA THR A 187 4.89 -3.59 0.65
C THR A 187 3.48 -4.17 0.80
N HIS A 188 2.83 -3.87 1.93
CA HIS A 188 1.49 -4.32 2.33
C HIS A 188 1.42 -5.77 2.80
N VAL A 189 2.51 -6.35 3.28
CA VAL A 189 2.52 -7.77 3.70
C VAL A 189 1.54 -8.05 4.83
N HIS A 190 0.56 -8.92 4.55
CA HIS A 190 -0.44 -9.38 5.51
C HIS A 190 0.11 -10.47 6.45
N SER A 191 1.31 -10.98 6.19
CA SER A 191 2.03 -11.95 7.03
C SER A 191 3.21 -11.34 7.80
N GLY A 192 3.20 -10.02 7.98
CA GLY A 192 4.13 -9.28 8.83
C GLY A 192 3.66 -9.08 10.27
N ILE A 193 4.53 -8.50 11.10
CA ILE A 193 4.20 -8.05 12.45
C ILE A 193 3.33 -6.78 12.36
N ASP A 194 2.30 -6.65 13.20
CA ASP A 194 1.40 -5.50 13.21
C ASP A 194 2.13 -4.18 13.51
N THR A 195 2.13 -3.29 12.52
CA THR A 195 2.69 -1.93 12.57
C THR A 195 1.63 -0.83 12.69
N GLN A 196 0.34 -1.17 12.65
CA GLN A 196 -0.76 -0.19 12.75
C GLN A 196 -1.49 -0.26 14.10
N GLY A 197 -1.54 -1.44 14.71
CA GLY A 197 -1.92 -1.67 16.11
C GLY A 197 -3.36 -2.12 16.35
N ILE A 198 -4.13 -2.30 15.28
CA ILE A 198 -5.54 -2.72 15.32
C ILE A 198 -5.67 -4.22 15.65
N TYR A 199 -4.63 -5.02 15.37
CA TYR A 199 -4.69 -6.49 15.36
C TYR A 199 -4.09 -7.15 16.61
N THR A 200 -3.62 -6.36 17.57
CA THR A 200 -3.06 -6.85 18.84
C THR A 200 -4.16 -7.13 19.89
N ASN A 201 -3.88 -6.98 21.19
CA ASN A 201 -4.84 -7.17 22.29
C ASN A 201 -5.90 -6.07 22.35
N THR A 202 -6.65 -5.92 21.26
CA THR A 202 -7.63 -4.86 21.00
C THR A 202 -8.66 -4.77 22.11
N PHE A 203 -9.17 -5.90 22.63
CA PHE A 203 -10.13 -5.86 23.74
C PHE A 203 -9.52 -5.35 25.05
N GLY A 204 -8.29 -5.74 25.36
CA GLY A 204 -7.55 -5.21 26.51
C GLY A 204 -7.27 -3.71 26.36
N HIS A 205 -6.79 -3.31 25.17
CA HIS A 205 -6.47 -1.93 24.84
C HIS A 205 -7.73 -1.03 24.85
N VAL A 206 -8.84 -1.49 24.27
CA VAL A 206 -10.15 -0.80 24.32
C VAL A 206 -10.54 -0.56 25.78
N PHE A 207 -10.52 -1.59 26.63
CA PHE A 207 -10.92 -1.45 28.02
C PHE A 207 -10.02 -0.46 28.77
N GLN A 208 -8.70 -0.59 28.62
CA GLN A 208 -7.73 0.24 29.33
C GLN A 208 -7.74 1.69 28.85
N ASN A 209 -7.69 1.93 27.54
CA ASN A 209 -7.67 3.28 26.98
C ASN A 209 -9.01 3.99 27.18
N LEU A 210 -10.14 3.28 27.11
CA LEU A 210 -11.45 3.82 27.50
C LEU A 210 -11.50 4.21 28.98
N PHE A 211 -10.92 3.39 29.86
CA PHE A 211 -10.80 3.71 31.27
C PHE A 211 -9.93 4.97 31.47
N SER A 212 -8.77 5.05 30.81
CA SER A 212 -7.90 6.22 30.85
C SER A 212 -8.61 7.48 30.37
N ALA A 213 -9.33 7.42 29.26
CA ALA A 213 -10.10 8.54 28.71
C ALA A 213 -11.23 8.99 29.66
N PHE A 214 -12.00 8.06 30.23
CA PHE A 214 -13.09 8.41 31.15
C PHE A 214 -12.62 9.07 32.46
N PHE A 215 -11.42 8.75 32.92
CA PHE A 215 -10.89 9.24 34.20
C PHE A 215 -9.78 10.29 34.05
N GLY A 216 -9.38 10.62 32.82
CA GLY A 216 -8.35 11.64 32.52
C GLY A 216 -6.94 11.21 32.92
N PHE A 217 -6.60 9.92 32.78
CA PHE A 217 -5.25 9.42 33.00
C PHE A 217 -4.39 9.49 31.74
N ASP A 218 -3.07 9.62 31.91
CA ASP A 218 -2.07 9.69 30.84
C ASP A 218 -1.54 8.32 30.40
N TRP A 219 -1.72 7.27 31.20
CA TRP A 219 -1.31 5.92 30.85
C TRP A 219 -2.17 5.32 29.71
N LEU A 220 -1.54 4.93 28.61
CA LEU A 220 -2.19 4.25 27.50
C LEU A 220 -1.45 2.94 27.21
N CYS A 221 -2.18 1.96 26.69
CA CYS A 221 -1.54 0.85 26.00
C CYS A 221 -1.20 1.32 24.60
N ASP A 222 0.09 1.20 24.23
CA ASP A 222 0.50 1.37 22.85
C ASP A 222 -0.12 0.23 22.03
N PRO A 223 -0.75 0.56 20.88
CA PRO A 223 -1.44 -0.45 20.09
C PRO A 223 -0.46 -1.33 19.29
N VAL A 224 0.78 -0.86 19.14
CA VAL A 224 1.88 -1.46 18.35
C VAL A 224 3.10 -1.74 19.23
N ASP A 225 4.02 -2.59 18.75
CA ASP A 225 5.32 -2.77 19.37
C ASP A 225 6.25 -1.58 19.04
N THR A 226 6.51 -0.72 20.04
CA THR A 226 7.36 0.47 19.87
C THR A 226 8.84 0.14 19.62
N LYS A 227 9.32 -1.05 20.00
CA LYS A 227 10.67 -1.49 19.65
C LYS A 227 10.75 -1.84 18.18
N LEU A 228 9.73 -2.50 17.61
CA LEU A 228 9.68 -2.78 16.18
C LEU A 228 9.74 -1.49 15.36
N LEU A 229 8.90 -0.50 15.68
CA LEU A 229 8.91 0.79 14.98
C LEU A 229 10.26 1.50 15.09
N LYS A 230 10.88 1.43 16.27
CA LYS A 230 12.25 1.94 16.46
C LYS A 230 13.27 1.19 15.60
N THR A 231 13.18 -0.14 15.53
CA THR A 231 14.04 -0.97 14.67
C THR A 231 13.87 -0.57 13.20
N ILE A 232 12.64 -0.38 12.73
CA ILE A 232 12.37 0.08 11.36
C ILE A 232 13.05 1.44 11.12
N ALA A 233 12.91 2.42 12.02
CA ALA A 233 13.56 3.72 11.89
C ALA A 233 15.09 3.64 11.91
N ASP A 234 15.67 2.89 12.85
CA ASP A 234 17.12 2.72 12.97
C ASP A 234 17.71 2.01 11.74
N GLN A 235 17.05 0.95 11.25
CA GLN A 235 17.51 0.20 10.09
C GLN A 235 17.34 0.98 8.79
N THR A 236 16.26 1.76 8.65
CA THR A 236 16.07 2.65 7.51
C THR A 236 17.17 3.74 7.48
N ALA A 237 17.50 4.32 8.62
CA ALA A 237 18.58 5.30 8.74
C ALA A 237 19.97 4.70 8.43
N ALA A 238 20.22 3.46 8.89
CA ALA A 238 21.43 2.72 8.56
C ALA A 238 21.53 2.43 7.05
N CYS A 239 20.43 1.97 6.44
CA CYS A 239 20.34 1.75 5.00
C CYS A 239 20.56 3.05 4.22
N ALA A 240 19.94 4.16 4.63
CA ALA A 240 20.13 5.46 3.98
C ALA A 240 21.61 5.88 3.96
N LYS A 241 22.32 5.69 5.07
CA LYS A 241 23.77 5.96 5.14
C LYS A 241 24.58 5.08 4.19
N LEU A 242 24.24 3.80 4.10
CA LEU A 242 24.93 2.85 3.21
C LEU A 242 24.61 3.14 1.74
N ALA A 243 23.35 3.35 1.39
CA ALA A 243 22.91 3.66 0.04
C ALA A 243 23.52 4.96 -0.47
N VAL A 244 23.51 6.04 0.32
CA VAL A 244 24.16 7.31 -0.06
C VAL A 244 25.67 7.13 -0.26
N ALA A 245 26.33 6.29 0.56
CA ALA A 245 27.75 6.00 0.41
C ALA A 245 28.07 5.12 -0.82
N ASP A 246 27.12 4.30 -1.28
CA ASP A 246 27.25 3.41 -2.44
C ASP A 246 26.72 4.04 -3.75
N MET A 247 26.34 5.32 -3.74
CA MET A 247 25.85 5.99 -4.95
C MET A 247 26.89 5.97 -6.07
N LYS A 248 26.48 5.44 -7.23
CA LYS A 248 27.29 5.33 -8.45
C LYS A 248 26.58 6.00 -9.60
N THR A 249 27.31 6.51 -10.58
CA THR A 249 26.69 7.03 -11.80
C THR A 249 26.34 5.90 -12.75
N GLY A 250 25.26 6.05 -13.51
CA GLY A 250 24.83 5.03 -14.45
C GLY A 250 23.67 5.45 -15.33
N THR A 251 23.08 4.47 -16.00
CA THR A 251 21.90 4.65 -16.85
C THR A 251 20.69 4.05 -16.16
N LEU A 252 19.57 4.76 -16.16
CA LEU A 252 18.27 4.25 -15.75
C LEU A 252 17.43 3.96 -17.00
N THR A 253 16.82 2.79 -17.03
CA THR A 253 15.88 2.38 -18.08
C THR A 253 14.58 1.93 -17.45
N TYR A 254 13.49 1.97 -18.20
CA TYR A 254 12.23 1.33 -17.82
C TYR A 254 11.69 0.44 -18.93
N SER A 255 10.96 -0.58 -18.54
CA SER A 255 10.20 -1.48 -19.41
C SER A 255 8.93 -1.91 -18.68
N LYS A 256 7.87 -2.25 -19.42
CA LYS A 256 6.63 -2.81 -18.84
C LYS A 256 6.19 -4.05 -19.60
N THR A 257 5.50 -4.95 -18.89
CA THR A 257 4.82 -6.12 -19.47
C THR A 257 3.42 -6.22 -18.88
N ASN A 258 2.49 -6.79 -19.65
CA ASN A 258 1.18 -7.15 -19.14
C ASN A 258 1.31 -8.37 -18.19
N ILE A 259 0.49 -8.41 -17.15
CA ILE A 259 0.43 -9.43 -16.10
C ILE A 259 -1.02 -9.80 -15.74
N ASP A 260 -1.98 -9.65 -16.66
CA ASP A 260 -3.40 -9.98 -16.47
C ASP A 260 -3.65 -11.42 -16.04
N ASP A 261 -2.78 -12.37 -16.43
CA ASP A 261 -2.81 -13.76 -15.97
C ASP A 261 -2.37 -13.95 -14.50
N TYR A 262 -1.80 -12.93 -13.85
CA TYR A 262 -1.17 -13.03 -12.53
C TYR A 262 -1.87 -12.24 -11.44
N VAL A 263 -2.63 -11.22 -11.82
CA VAL A 263 -3.37 -10.36 -10.90
C VAL A 263 -4.82 -10.27 -11.32
N ARG A 264 -5.70 -10.10 -10.35
CA ARG A 264 -7.13 -9.87 -10.60
C ARG A 264 -7.70 -8.87 -9.61
N ASP A 265 -8.77 -8.20 -10.01
CA ASP A 265 -9.63 -7.54 -9.04
C ASP A 265 -10.57 -8.56 -8.36
N ARG A 266 -10.68 -8.49 -7.04
CA ARG A 266 -11.64 -9.31 -6.27
C ARG A 266 -13.00 -8.63 -6.08
N THR A 267 -13.16 -7.40 -6.59
CA THR A 267 -14.39 -6.61 -6.52
C THR A 267 -14.90 -6.30 -7.94
N ASN A 268 -16.22 -6.28 -8.11
CA ASN A 268 -16.82 -5.83 -9.36
C ASN A 268 -17.06 -4.32 -9.31
N PRO A 269 -16.87 -3.57 -10.42
CA PRO A 269 -16.43 -4.03 -11.74
C PRO A 269 -14.94 -4.37 -11.77
N ASP A 270 -14.57 -5.40 -12.53
CA ASP A 270 -13.17 -5.79 -12.70
C ASP A 270 -12.41 -4.74 -13.54
N ILE A 271 -11.77 -3.80 -12.85
CA ILE A 271 -10.91 -2.78 -13.44
C ILE A 271 -9.55 -2.87 -12.77
N MET A 272 -8.51 -3.10 -13.56
CA MET A 272 -7.15 -3.24 -13.03
C MET A 272 -6.11 -2.52 -13.88
N ILE A 273 -4.98 -2.19 -13.25
CA ILE A 273 -3.73 -1.81 -13.92
C ILE A 273 -2.94 -3.09 -14.11
N ASP A 274 -3.15 -3.73 -15.24
CA ASP A 274 -2.61 -5.03 -15.64
C ASP A 274 -1.15 -4.99 -16.12
N TYR A 275 -0.40 -3.93 -15.76
CA TYR A 275 1.00 -3.77 -16.15
C TYR A 275 1.94 -3.83 -14.95
N MET A 276 3.00 -4.63 -15.09
CA MET A 276 4.16 -4.60 -14.23
C MET A 276 5.27 -3.78 -14.84
N TYR A 277 5.78 -2.81 -14.08
CA TYR A 277 6.87 -1.92 -14.47
C TYR A 277 8.18 -2.36 -13.84
N ARG A 278 9.24 -2.39 -14.65
CA ARG A 278 10.62 -2.59 -14.23
C ARG A 278 11.44 -1.36 -14.55
N LEU A 279 11.96 -0.71 -13.51
CA LEU A 279 13.01 0.31 -13.65
C LEU A 279 14.36 -0.33 -13.32
N MET A 280 15.29 -0.34 -14.28
CA MET A 280 16.60 -0.95 -14.14
C MET A 280 17.70 0.12 -14.18
N PHE A 281 18.46 0.23 -13.10
CA PHE A 281 19.67 1.03 -13.02
C PHE A 281 20.91 0.18 -13.30
N THR A 282 21.70 0.60 -14.29
CA THR A 282 22.97 -0.03 -14.67
C THR A 282 24.14 0.91 -14.37
N PRO A 283 24.98 0.61 -13.36
CA PRO A 283 26.16 1.40 -13.02
C PRO A 283 27.19 1.44 -14.16
N ASP A 284 27.81 2.60 -14.39
CA ASP A 284 28.85 2.79 -15.41
C ASP A 284 30.12 1.98 -15.11
N ASP A 285 30.37 1.64 -13.83
CA ASP A 285 31.55 0.91 -13.37
C ASP A 285 31.41 -0.62 -13.47
N GLY A 286 30.26 -1.10 -13.95
CA GLY A 286 29.94 -2.52 -14.07
C GLY A 286 29.66 -3.22 -12.74
N SER A 287 29.49 -2.47 -11.64
CA SER A 287 29.03 -3.04 -10.37
C SER A 287 27.55 -3.46 -10.43
N LYS A 288 27.10 -4.11 -9.35
CA LYS A 288 25.75 -4.67 -9.22
C LYS A 288 24.68 -3.61 -9.50
N GLY A 289 23.82 -3.86 -10.50
CA GLY A 289 22.70 -2.98 -10.83
C GLY A 289 21.54 -3.10 -9.85
N THR A 290 20.52 -2.27 -10.02
CA THR A 290 19.33 -2.25 -9.14
C THR A 290 18.06 -2.29 -9.98
N ILE A 291 17.12 -3.15 -9.62
CA ILE A 291 15.79 -3.26 -10.20
C ILE A 291 14.77 -2.72 -9.18
N LEU A 292 13.96 -1.77 -9.62
CA LEU A 292 12.72 -1.39 -8.96
C LEU A 292 11.55 -2.02 -9.73
N ALA A 293 10.70 -2.77 -9.03
CA ALA A 293 9.45 -3.29 -9.54
C ALA A 293 8.27 -2.49 -9.00
N ASN A 294 7.26 -2.24 -9.83
CA ASN A 294 6.01 -1.60 -9.45
C ASN A 294 4.82 -2.25 -10.17
N PHE A 295 3.89 -2.77 -9.39
CA PHE A 295 2.59 -3.28 -9.81
C PHE A 295 1.72 -3.42 -8.55
N GLY A 296 0.39 -3.36 -8.70
CA GLY A 296 -0.55 -3.52 -7.60
C GLY A 296 -0.85 -5.00 -7.36
N CYS A 297 -0.62 -5.51 -6.16
CA CYS A 297 -1.01 -6.86 -5.76
C CYS A 297 -0.93 -7.00 -4.23
N HIS A 298 -2.01 -7.43 -3.58
CA HIS A 298 -1.97 -7.77 -2.16
C HIS A 298 -1.00 -8.95 -1.93
N PRO A 299 0.04 -8.82 -1.09
CA PRO A 299 0.84 -9.96 -0.62
C PRO A 299 0.08 -10.77 0.43
N GLU A 300 -0.83 -11.62 -0.03
CA GLU A 300 -1.74 -12.41 0.80
C GLU A 300 -1.76 -13.90 0.46
N THR A 301 -0.88 -14.36 -0.45
CA THR A 301 -0.83 -15.76 -0.92
C THR A 301 -0.72 -16.76 0.24
N THR A 302 0.06 -16.46 1.28
CA THR A 302 0.19 -17.35 2.46
C THR A 302 -1.10 -17.55 3.26
N GLY A 303 -2.08 -16.67 3.07
CA GLY A 303 -3.41 -16.76 3.65
C GLY A 303 -3.56 -16.14 5.04
N TYR A 304 -4.79 -15.76 5.38
CA TYR A 304 -5.06 -14.92 6.55
C TYR A 304 -4.86 -15.61 7.91
N GLY A 305 -5.25 -16.88 8.05
CA GLY A 305 -5.24 -17.59 9.34
C GLY A 305 -3.91 -18.21 9.77
N THR A 306 -2.82 -18.02 9.02
CA THR A 306 -1.52 -18.60 9.36
C THR A 306 -0.77 -17.81 10.44
N GLN A 307 -0.01 -18.51 11.29
CA GLN A 307 0.87 -17.92 12.33
C GLN A 307 2.32 -17.73 11.84
N ILE A 308 2.55 -17.91 10.54
CA ILE A 308 3.84 -17.80 9.88
C ILE A 308 4.12 -16.34 9.54
N ILE A 309 5.34 -15.89 9.81
CA ILE A 309 5.93 -14.66 9.28
C ILE A 309 6.57 -14.95 7.93
N THR A 310 6.19 -14.13 6.95
CA THR A 310 6.81 -14.08 5.64
C THR A 310 6.67 -12.68 5.05
N ALA A 311 7.61 -12.26 4.19
CA ALA A 311 7.44 -11.12 3.28
C ALA A 311 6.62 -11.49 2.01
N ASP A 312 6.00 -12.67 2.00
CA ASP A 312 5.15 -13.22 0.95
C ASP A 312 5.88 -13.25 -0.41
N PHE A 313 5.18 -13.07 -1.53
CA PHE A 313 5.80 -13.11 -2.87
C PHE A 313 6.98 -12.14 -3.05
N VAL A 314 7.04 -11.06 -2.25
CA VAL A 314 8.10 -10.03 -2.32
C VAL A 314 9.46 -10.62 -1.98
N TYR A 315 9.53 -11.49 -0.96
CA TYR A 315 10.79 -12.13 -0.56
C TYR A 315 11.30 -13.06 -1.66
N TYR A 316 10.44 -13.91 -2.19
CA TYR A 316 10.83 -14.88 -3.22
C TYR A 316 11.14 -14.22 -4.58
N THR A 317 10.46 -13.12 -4.90
CA THR A 317 10.85 -12.24 -6.02
C THR A 317 12.26 -11.71 -5.81
N GLU A 318 12.55 -11.17 -4.62
CA GLU A 318 13.87 -10.65 -4.26
C GLU A 318 14.98 -11.71 -4.37
N GLU A 319 14.72 -12.95 -3.96
CA GLU A 319 15.68 -14.05 -4.07
C GLU A 319 16.11 -14.28 -5.52
N VAL A 320 15.14 -14.45 -6.43
CA VAL A 320 15.41 -14.62 -7.87
C VAL A 320 16.21 -13.45 -8.44
N ILE A 321 15.82 -12.21 -8.11
CA ILE A 321 16.52 -11.01 -8.60
C ILE A 321 17.95 -10.92 -8.06
N ASN A 322 18.17 -11.26 -6.79
CA ASN A 322 19.50 -11.26 -6.18
C ASN A 322 20.40 -12.34 -6.76
N GLU A 323 19.89 -13.54 -7.01
CA GLU A 323 20.61 -14.64 -7.66
C GLU A 323 21.05 -14.28 -9.08
N ALA A 324 20.20 -13.54 -9.80
CA ALA A 324 20.54 -12.98 -11.12
C ALA A 324 21.55 -11.81 -11.05
N GLY A 325 21.99 -11.41 -9.85
CA GLY A 325 23.03 -10.39 -9.67
C GLY A 325 22.52 -8.95 -9.67
N TYR A 326 21.26 -8.71 -9.31
CA TYR A 326 20.69 -7.37 -9.15
C TYR A 326 20.27 -7.09 -7.71
N ASN A 327 20.32 -5.84 -7.29
CA ASN A 327 19.59 -5.39 -6.10
C ASN A 327 18.11 -5.26 -6.44
N PHE A 328 17.25 -5.34 -5.44
CA PHE A 328 15.81 -5.33 -5.66
C PHE A 328 15.10 -4.38 -4.69
N ILE A 329 14.11 -3.65 -5.20
CA ILE A 329 13.13 -2.94 -4.39
C ILE A 329 11.77 -3.06 -5.06
N TYR A 330 10.75 -3.44 -4.30
CA TYR A 330 9.37 -3.46 -4.75
C TYR A 330 8.64 -2.28 -4.10
N ILE A 331 7.96 -1.48 -4.92
CA ILE A 331 7.08 -0.42 -4.44
C ILE A 331 5.68 -0.76 -4.92
N GLN A 332 4.75 -0.86 -3.97
CA GLN A 332 3.37 -1.28 -4.21
C GLN A 332 2.69 -0.34 -5.23
N GLY A 333 2.02 -0.93 -6.21
CA GLY A 333 1.19 -0.22 -7.19
C GLY A 333 -0.16 0.19 -6.61
N ALA A 334 -1.09 0.69 -7.43
CA ALA A 334 -2.48 0.92 -7.01
C ALA A 334 -3.08 -0.42 -6.57
N VAL A 335 -3.06 -0.71 -5.27
CA VAL A 335 -3.30 -2.06 -4.76
C VAL A 335 -4.78 -2.32 -4.57
N GLY A 336 -5.57 -1.27 -4.36
CA GLY A 336 -7.04 -1.28 -4.33
C GLY A 336 -7.59 -2.59 -3.80
N THR A 337 -8.33 -3.31 -4.63
CA THR A 337 -8.84 -4.64 -4.32
C THR A 337 -8.14 -5.75 -5.10
N TYR A 338 -6.92 -5.49 -5.57
CA TYR A 338 -6.14 -6.43 -6.37
C TYR A 338 -5.53 -7.51 -5.50
N THR A 339 -5.60 -8.74 -5.99
CA THR A 339 -5.03 -9.93 -5.37
C THR A 339 -4.33 -10.75 -6.45
N GLU A 340 -3.58 -11.76 -6.03
CA GLU A 340 -3.07 -12.76 -6.95
C GLU A 340 -4.23 -13.47 -7.67
N ASP A 341 -4.03 -13.84 -8.94
CA ASP A 341 -5.03 -14.66 -9.62
C ASP A 341 -5.17 -16.04 -8.96
N GLN A 342 -6.32 -16.69 -9.11
CA GLN A 342 -6.69 -17.91 -8.39
C GLN A 342 -5.70 -19.06 -8.59
N HIS A 343 -4.94 -19.05 -9.69
CA HIS A 343 -3.98 -20.11 -10.01
C HIS A 343 -2.58 -19.80 -9.47
N TYR A 344 -2.33 -18.58 -8.97
CA TYR A 344 -1.06 -18.02 -8.46
C TYR A 344 0.12 -18.07 -9.45
N SER A 345 0.26 -19.12 -10.24
CA SER A 345 1.23 -19.28 -11.34
C SER A 345 0.58 -20.04 -12.49
N ASN A 346 1.13 -19.90 -13.70
CA ASN A 346 0.61 -20.55 -14.89
C ASN A 346 0.96 -22.05 -14.99
N ASP A 347 1.16 -22.71 -13.85
CA ASP A 347 1.79 -24.03 -13.81
C ASP A 347 0.83 -25.19 -13.52
N GLY A 348 -0.42 -24.90 -13.16
CA GLY A 348 -1.48 -25.88 -12.96
C GLY A 348 -1.26 -26.84 -11.79
N LEU A 349 -0.35 -26.54 -10.86
CA LEU A 349 -0.12 -27.37 -9.68
C LEU A 349 -1.13 -27.08 -8.56
N ASP A 350 -1.65 -28.15 -7.95
CA ASP A 350 -2.43 -28.08 -6.72
C ASP A 350 -1.47 -28.20 -5.51
N MET A 351 -1.30 -27.09 -4.77
CA MET A 351 -0.29 -26.96 -3.72
C MET A 351 -0.84 -26.29 -2.46
N GLU A 352 -0.11 -26.44 -1.36
CA GLU A 352 -0.37 -25.67 -0.15
C GLU A 352 -0.01 -24.19 -0.38
N ARG A 353 -0.75 -23.27 0.26
CA ARG A 353 -0.60 -21.81 0.07
C ARG A 353 0.82 -21.28 0.25
N ALA A 354 1.59 -21.84 1.18
CA ALA A 354 2.98 -21.44 1.40
C ALA A 354 3.86 -21.76 0.17
N ASP A 355 3.63 -22.89 -0.49
CA ASP A 355 4.35 -23.26 -1.69
C ASP A 355 3.88 -22.40 -2.89
N CYS A 356 2.58 -22.09 -3.00
CA CYS A 356 2.06 -21.13 -3.98
C CYS A 356 2.75 -19.77 -3.86
N THR A 357 2.98 -19.30 -2.63
CA THR A 357 3.66 -18.00 -2.36
C THR A 357 5.07 -17.99 -2.94
N THR A 358 5.83 -19.06 -2.69
CA THR A 358 7.17 -19.23 -3.23
C THR A 358 7.14 -19.22 -4.75
N ARG A 359 6.23 -19.99 -5.35
CA ARG A 359 6.15 -20.16 -6.80
C ARG A 359 5.70 -18.89 -7.53
N TYR A 360 4.74 -18.16 -6.97
CA TYR A 360 4.29 -16.88 -7.51
C TYR A 360 5.42 -15.84 -7.49
N GLY A 361 6.05 -15.64 -6.33
CA GLY A 361 7.16 -14.68 -6.22
C GLY A 361 8.34 -15.03 -7.13
N GLN A 362 8.69 -16.31 -7.27
CA GLN A 362 9.72 -16.74 -8.22
C GLN A 362 9.35 -16.41 -9.67
N GLU A 363 8.11 -16.72 -10.09
CA GLU A 363 7.64 -16.45 -11.45
C GLU A 363 7.62 -14.97 -11.79
N ILE A 364 7.12 -14.12 -10.87
CA ILE A 364 7.22 -12.66 -10.97
C ILE A 364 8.68 -12.20 -11.12
N GLY A 365 9.59 -12.78 -10.33
CA GLY A 365 11.03 -12.52 -10.44
C GLY A 365 11.61 -12.88 -11.81
N TYR A 366 11.24 -14.03 -12.36
CA TYR A 366 11.68 -14.45 -13.68
C TYR A 366 11.12 -13.57 -14.80
N ILE A 367 9.82 -13.25 -14.74
CA ILE A 367 9.16 -12.33 -15.67
C ILE A 367 9.86 -10.97 -15.64
N LEU A 368 10.14 -10.42 -14.46
CA LEU A 368 10.89 -9.18 -14.29
C LEU A 368 12.27 -9.25 -14.96
N LEU A 369 13.03 -10.32 -14.81
CA LEU A 369 14.32 -10.47 -15.49
C LEU A 369 14.16 -10.54 -17.02
N ALA A 370 13.10 -11.19 -17.48
CA ALA A 370 12.86 -11.51 -18.88
C ALA A 370 12.16 -10.41 -19.70
N ILE A 371 11.64 -9.33 -19.09
CA ILE A 371 10.92 -8.29 -19.85
C ILE A 371 11.74 -7.79 -21.04
N GLY A 372 11.15 -7.91 -22.24
CA GLY A 372 11.72 -7.54 -23.53
C GLY A 372 12.55 -8.62 -24.21
N MET A 373 12.62 -9.83 -23.64
CA MET A 373 13.35 -10.96 -24.21
C MET A 373 12.40 -11.89 -24.98
N THR A 374 12.87 -12.37 -26.12
CA THR A 374 12.25 -13.47 -26.85
C THR A 374 12.40 -14.80 -26.09
N GLU A 375 11.53 -15.76 -26.37
CA GLU A 375 11.63 -17.11 -25.79
C GLU A 375 13.02 -17.75 -26.00
N GLU A 376 13.64 -17.52 -27.16
CA GLU A 376 14.97 -18.03 -27.51
C GLU A 376 16.07 -17.40 -26.66
N GLU A 377 15.97 -16.09 -26.38
CA GLU A 377 16.88 -15.39 -25.49
C GLU A 377 16.70 -15.84 -24.04
N ILE A 378 15.47 -16.07 -23.60
CA ILE A 378 15.17 -16.58 -22.25
C ILE A 378 15.77 -17.97 -22.05
N LYS A 379 15.60 -18.88 -23.01
CA LYS A 379 16.21 -20.21 -22.97
C LYS A 379 17.74 -20.17 -22.99
N ALA A 380 18.33 -19.14 -23.60
CA ALA A 380 19.77 -18.97 -23.68
C ALA A 380 20.38 -18.23 -22.46
N SER A 381 19.58 -17.51 -21.67
CA SER A 381 20.06 -16.67 -20.57
C SER A 381 20.40 -17.45 -19.30
N GLY A 382 19.83 -18.65 -19.15
CA GLY A 382 19.99 -19.49 -17.96
C GLY A 382 19.15 -19.03 -16.76
N ILE A 383 18.14 -18.17 -16.97
CA ILE A 383 17.22 -17.72 -15.91
C ILE A 383 16.11 -18.73 -15.60
N ILE A 384 15.87 -19.71 -16.49
CA ILE A 384 14.85 -20.74 -16.29
C ILE A 384 15.33 -21.70 -15.19
N ASP A 385 14.53 -21.85 -14.14
CA ASP A 385 14.69 -22.92 -13.17
C ASP A 385 14.11 -24.24 -13.71
N GLU A 386 14.98 -25.04 -14.33
CA GLU A 386 14.62 -26.33 -14.92
C GLU A 386 14.04 -27.31 -13.91
N GLU A 387 14.41 -27.24 -12.63
CA GLU A 387 13.86 -28.12 -11.60
C GLU A 387 12.42 -27.72 -11.27
N ARG A 388 12.17 -26.41 -11.11
CA ARG A 388 10.83 -25.83 -10.91
C ARG A 388 9.89 -26.16 -12.06
N GLU A 389 10.33 -25.98 -13.31
CA GLU A 389 9.53 -26.24 -14.51
C GLU A 389 9.26 -27.74 -14.70
N ALA A 390 10.24 -28.59 -14.38
CA ALA A 390 10.09 -30.04 -14.49
C ALA A 390 9.01 -30.62 -13.56
N LEU A 391 8.69 -29.96 -12.44
CA LEU A 391 7.62 -30.35 -11.53
C LEU A 391 6.23 -30.14 -12.12
N ALA A 392 6.06 -29.10 -12.94
CA ALA A 392 4.75 -28.67 -13.44
C ALA A 392 4.46 -29.13 -14.88
N LYS A 393 5.48 -29.51 -15.65
CA LYS A 393 5.36 -29.84 -17.09
C LYS A 393 4.27 -30.84 -17.48
N ASP A 394 3.87 -31.72 -16.56
CA ASP A 394 2.89 -32.79 -16.80
C ASP A 394 1.51 -32.46 -16.17
N SER A 395 1.39 -31.29 -15.53
CA SER A 395 0.16 -30.79 -14.92
C SER A 395 -0.86 -30.32 -15.95
N GLU A 396 -2.14 -30.45 -15.63
CA GLU A 396 -3.22 -29.93 -16.48
C GLU A 396 -3.23 -28.40 -16.39
N GLY A 397 -3.22 -27.72 -17.55
CA GLY A 397 -3.20 -26.25 -17.61
C GLY A 397 -1.81 -25.60 -17.54
N TYR A 398 -0.73 -26.38 -17.39
CA TYR A 398 0.63 -25.85 -17.40
C TYR A 398 0.95 -25.15 -18.73
N THR A 399 1.37 -23.90 -18.61
CA THR A 399 1.93 -23.08 -19.69
C THR A 399 3.25 -22.49 -19.16
N PRO A 400 4.41 -22.75 -19.80
CA PRO A 400 5.66 -22.15 -19.36
C PRO A 400 5.53 -20.63 -19.34
N TRP A 401 5.92 -19.99 -18.23
CA TRP A 401 5.84 -18.53 -18.08
C TRP A 401 6.59 -17.76 -19.18
N TYR A 402 7.55 -18.41 -19.84
CA TYR A 402 8.37 -17.85 -20.93
C TYR A 402 7.88 -18.19 -22.33
N GLU A 403 6.75 -18.90 -22.50
CA GLU A 403 6.20 -19.25 -23.81
C GLU A 403 5.91 -17.98 -24.62
N GLY A 404 6.45 -17.90 -25.85
CA GLY A 404 6.34 -16.72 -26.70
C GLY A 404 7.26 -15.55 -26.33
N GLY A 405 7.95 -15.61 -25.19
CA GLY A 405 8.79 -14.54 -24.64
C GLY A 405 8.00 -13.52 -23.82
N ILE A 406 8.70 -12.60 -23.16
CA ILE A 406 8.07 -11.56 -22.34
C ILE A 406 8.13 -10.24 -23.08
N ALA A 407 6.97 -9.73 -23.48
CA ALA A 407 6.87 -8.46 -24.18
C ALA A 407 7.34 -7.30 -23.29
N GLY A 408 7.99 -6.30 -23.92
CA GLY A 408 8.34 -5.06 -23.24
C GLY A 408 9.42 -4.29 -23.98
N GLU A 409 9.15 -3.03 -24.29
CA GLU A 409 10.15 -2.13 -24.86
C GLU A 409 10.98 -1.51 -23.74
N THR A 410 12.31 -1.55 -23.87
CA THR A 410 13.22 -0.86 -22.95
C THR A 410 13.46 0.56 -23.41
N LYS A 411 13.08 1.53 -22.59
CA LYS A 411 13.26 2.97 -22.83
C LYS A 411 14.23 3.57 -21.82
N VAL A 412 15.08 4.48 -22.26
CA VAL A 412 16.02 5.20 -21.38
C VAL A 412 15.27 6.30 -20.64
N VAL A 413 15.42 6.36 -19.32
CA VAL A 413 14.88 7.42 -18.48
C VAL A 413 15.91 8.56 -18.43
N GLU A 414 15.56 9.73 -18.97
CA GLU A 414 16.41 10.92 -18.86
C GLU A 414 16.63 11.32 -17.39
N PRO A 415 17.80 11.88 -17.02
CA PRO A 415 18.09 12.29 -15.64
C PRO A 415 17.32 13.56 -15.25
N ILE A 416 16.04 13.36 -14.96
CA ILE A 416 15.09 14.32 -14.41
C ILE A 416 14.40 13.62 -13.24
N LEU A 417 14.59 14.16 -12.03
CA LEU A 417 13.89 13.69 -10.83
C LEU A 417 13.11 14.85 -10.23
N ASN A 418 11.82 14.92 -10.52
CA ASN A 418 10.95 15.89 -9.88
C ASN A 418 10.11 15.20 -8.82
N VAL A 419 9.97 15.80 -7.65
CA VAL A 419 9.10 15.30 -6.59
C VAL A 419 8.51 16.46 -5.82
N LYS A 420 7.21 16.44 -5.54
CA LYS A 420 6.52 17.41 -4.69
C LYS A 420 5.55 16.66 -3.78
N LEU A 421 5.45 17.08 -2.53
CA LEU A 421 4.44 16.59 -1.59
C LEU A 421 3.70 17.78 -0.97
N THR A 422 2.45 17.55 -0.61
CA THR A 422 1.67 18.46 0.25
C THR A 422 1.15 17.69 1.45
N GLU A 423 1.36 18.28 2.61
CA GLU A 423 0.78 17.84 3.87
C GLU A 423 -0.54 18.55 4.10
N TYR A 424 -1.50 17.85 4.71
CA TYR A 424 -2.78 18.41 5.09
C TYR A 424 -3.45 17.56 6.18
N LEU A 425 -4.51 18.12 6.76
CA LEU A 425 -5.36 17.41 7.71
C LEU A 425 -6.57 16.86 6.96
N VAL A 426 -6.67 15.53 6.86
CA VAL A 426 -7.79 14.83 6.23
C VAL A 426 -8.91 14.58 7.25
N PRO A 427 -10.18 14.86 6.93
CA PRO A 427 -11.32 14.47 7.75
C PRO A 427 -11.38 12.96 8.02
N VAL A 428 -11.62 12.59 9.28
CA VAL A 428 -11.92 11.21 9.67
C VAL A 428 -13.43 11.06 9.75
N GLU A 429 -14.04 10.65 8.66
CA GLU A 429 -15.50 10.52 8.55
C GLU A 429 -15.99 9.16 9.03
N ASN A 430 -15.18 8.11 8.86
CA ASN A 430 -15.59 6.77 9.24
C ASN A 430 -15.72 6.67 10.78
N GLY A 431 -16.90 6.28 11.26
CA GLY A 431 -17.17 6.17 12.69
C GLY A 431 -16.32 5.12 13.42
N VAL A 432 -15.86 4.07 12.73
CA VAL A 432 -14.88 3.09 13.26
C VAL A 432 -13.54 3.78 13.51
N TYR A 433 -13.02 4.51 12.52
CA TYR A 433 -11.74 5.22 12.63
C TYR A 433 -11.79 6.33 13.68
N ARG A 434 -12.91 7.07 13.77
CA ARG A 434 -13.12 8.05 14.85
C ARG A 434 -13.06 7.39 16.22
N ALA A 435 -13.70 6.23 16.40
CA ALA A 435 -13.65 5.49 17.66
C ALA A 435 -12.23 4.99 17.98
N PHE A 436 -11.51 4.45 16.99
CA PHE A 436 -10.12 4.00 17.14
C PHE A 436 -9.18 5.15 17.49
N GLY A 437 -9.33 6.31 16.84
CA GLY A 437 -8.59 7.53 17.12
C GLY A 437 -8.81 8.04 18.54
N LYS A 438 -10.08 8.21 18.94
CA LYS A 438 -10.45 8.65 20.30
C LYS A 438 -9.88 7.76 21.39
N LEU A 439 -9.77 6.45 21.12
CA LEU A 439 -9.24 5.46 22.06
C LEU A 439 -7.75 5.14 21.83
N SER A 440 -7.08 5.80 20.89
CA SER A 440 -5.67 5.57 20.56
C SER A 440 -5.33 4.09 20.29
N LEU A 441 -6.21 3.43 19.53
CA LEU A 441 -6.10 2.01 19.19
C LEU A 441 -5.37 1.78 17.86
N ALA A 442 -5.09 2.84 17.12
CA ALA A 442 -4.22 2.84 15.96
C ALA A 442 -3.09 3.85 16.19
N ASN A 443 -2.00 3.69 15.45
CA ASN A 443 -0.85 4.55 15.66
C ASN A 443 -0.97 5.94 15.00
N ASN A 444 -1.90 6.11 14.05
CA ASN A 444 -2.18 7.39 13.43
C ASN A 444 -2.47 8.47 14.47
N VAL A 445 -1.81 9.62 14.32
CA VAL A 445 -2.10 10.79 15.16
C VAL A 445 -3.29 11.53 14.57
N MET A 446 -4.32 11.61 15.40
CA MET A 446 -5.55 12.29 15.12
C MET A 446 -5.71 13.49 16.04
N TYR A 447 -6.44 14.48 15.55
CA TYR A 447 -6.77 15.71 16.26
C TYR A 447 -8.28 15.84 16.35
N GLU A 448 -8.80 16.33 17.47
CA GLU A 448 -10.23 16.60 17.66
C GLU A 448 -10.42 18.09 17.90
N ASP A 449 -11.26 18.73 17.07
CA ASP A 449 -11.60 20.13 17.26
C ASP A 449 -12.66 20.33 18.36
N LYS A 450 -12.95 21.59 18.68
CA LYS A 450 -13.95 21.97 19.71
C LYS A 450 -15.38 21.52 19.39
N ASP A 451 -15.67 21.24 18.13
CA ASP A 451 -16.98 20.84 17.62
C ASP A 451 -17.10 19.30 17.57
N GLY A 452 -16.02 18.58 17.90
CA GLY A 452 -15.93 17.12 17.94
C GLY A 452 -15.55 16.47 16.61
N ASN A 453 -15.15 17.28 15.61
CA ASN A 453 -14.66 16.75 14.33
C ASN A 453 -13.25 16.21 14.51
N ILE A 454 -12.98 15.06 13.90
CA ILE A 454 -11.66 14.43 13.96
C ILE A 454 -10.99 14.56 12.60
N VAL A 455 -9.71 14.90 12.62
CA VAL A 455 -8.84 14.94 11.44
C VAL A 455 -7.55 14.19 11.71
N ALA A 456 -6.96 13.60 10.67
CA ALA A 456 -5.64 12.96 10.73
C ALA A 456 -4.63 13.73 9.88
N SER A 457 -3.35 13.75 10.30
CA SER A 457 -2.28 14.26 9.44
C SER A 457 -1.96 13.25 8.36
N THR A 458 -1.86 13.71 7.12
CA THR A 458 -1.41 12.89 6.01
C THR A 458 -0.73 13.75 4.94
N GLU A 459 -0.27 13.11 3.88
CA GLU A 459 0.35 13.76 2.74
C GLU A 459 0.07 13.01 1.45
N VAL A 460 0.03 13.76 0.35
CA VAL A 460 -0.08 13.21 -1.01
C VAL A 460 1.03 13.82 -1.86
N GLY A 461 1.53 13.07 -2.83
CA GLY A 461 2.67 13.51 -3.62
C GLY A 461 2.58 13.20 -5.10
N TYR A 462 3.45 13.86 -5.84
CA TYR A 462 3.64 13.69 -7.27
C TYR A 462 5.13 13.62 -7.57
N MET A 463 5.53 12.66 -8.40
CA MET A 463 6.92 12.47 -8.83
C MET A 463 7.00 12.26 -10.34
N GLU A 464 8.07 12.75 -10.96
CA GLU A 464 8.42 12.45 -12.35
C GLU A 464 9.83 11.84 -12.40
N LEU A 465 9.95 10.72 -13.12
CA LEU A 465 11.22 10.11 -13.47
C LEU A 465 11.41 10.20 -14.98
N GLY A 466 12.37 11.01 -15.42
CA GLY A 466 12.48 11.38 -16.83
C GLY A 466 11.29 12.22 -17.28
N LYS A 467 10.95 12.12 -18.57
CA LYS A 467 9.82 12.86 -19.15
C LYS A 467 8.52 12.08 -19.07
N ASP A 468 8.62 10.76 -19.26
CA ASP A 468 7.49 9.90 -19.58
C ASP A 468 6.83 9.26 -18.35
N LEU A 469 7.55 9.11 -17.22
CA LEU A 469 7.01 8.43 -16.03
C LEU A 469 6.40 9.44 -15.07
N LYS A 470 5.08 9.41 -14.92
CA LYS A 470 4.30 10.22 -13.98
C LYS A 470 3.87 9.35 -12.81
N ILE A 471 4.23 9.71 -11.59
CA ILE A 471 4.07 8.85 -10.42
C ILE A 471 3.22 9.56 -9.37
N VAL A 472 2.09 8.95 -9.01
CA VAL A 472 1.25 9.41 -7.89
C VAL A 472 1.74 8.73 -6.62
N LEU A 473 2.04 9.51 -5.57
CA LEU A 473 2.41 8.99 -4.25
C LEU A 473 1.16 9.01 -3.37
N CYS A 474 0.59 7.85 -3.09
CA CYS A 474 -0.70 7.70 -2.43
C CYS A 474 -0.56 7.20 -0.97
N PRO A 475 -1.30 7.81 -0.02
CA PRO A 475 -1.23 7.48 1.41
C PRO A 475 -2.11 6.28 1.83
N GLY A 476 -2.45 5.37 0.93
CA GLY A 476 -3.39 4.28 1.20
C GLY A 476 -3.46 3.24 0.09
N GLU A 477 -4.55 2.47 0.08
CA GLU A 477 -4.83 1.41 -0.91
C GLU A 477 -5.76 1.98 -2.00
N THR A 478 -5.18 2.39 -3.13
CA THR A 478 -5.88 3.16 -4.16
C THR A 478 -6.59 2.25 -5.16
N TYR A 479 -7.88 2.49 -5.40
CA TYR A 479 -8.65 1.81 -6.45
C TYR A 479 -8.14 2.16 -7.86
N ALA A 480 -8.21 1.19 -8.75
CA ALA A 480 -7.77 1.28 -10.15
C ALA A 480 -8.38 2.46 -10.88
N GLU A 481 -9.68 2.64 -10.70
CA GLU A 481 -10.52 3.54 -11.49
C GLU A 481 -10.20 5.00 -11.19
N LEU A 482 -9.72 5.28 -9.98
CA LEU A 482 -9.19 6.58 -9.62
C LEU A 482 -7.97 6.93 -10.50
N ILE A 483 -7.22 5.93 -10.97
CA ILE A 483 -6.02 6.11 -11.78
C ILE A 483 -6.34 6.06 -13.27
N VAL A 484 -6.97 4.99 -13.75
CA VAL A 484 -7.18 4.72 -15.18
C VAL A 484 -8.58 5.09 -15.68
N GLY A 485 -9.50 5.42 -14.78
CA GLY A 485 -10.92 5.61 -15.08
C GLY A 485 -11.70 4.30 -15.03
N GLY A 486 -13.02 4.40 -14.99
CA GLY A 486 -13.91 3.25 -14.88
C GLY A 486 -15.35 3.67 -14.63
N PRO A 487 -16.30 2.74 -14.64
CA PRO A 487 -17.71 3.07 -14.45
C PRO A 487 -18.03 3.55 -13.03
N THR A 488 -17.24 3.16 -12.02
CA THR A 488 -17.34 3.66 -10.62
C THR A 488 -16.97 5.14 -10.49
N MET A 489 -16.33 5.72 -11.51
CA MET A 489 -16.03 7.15 -11.57
C MET A 489 -17.19 8.00 -12.09
N GLU A 490 -18.30 7.40 -12.56
CA GLU A 490 -19.47 8.16 -13.01
C GLU A 490 -20.09 8.94 -11.84
N GLY A 491 -20.13 10.27 -11.95
CA GLY A 491 -20.63 11.14 -10.88
C GLY A 491 -19.55 11.60 -9.89
N PHE A 492 -18.39 10.95 -9.87
CA PHE A 492 -17.24 11.39 -9.09
C PHE A 492 -16.78 12.78 -9.55
N LYS A 493 -16.43 13.62 -8.57
CA LYS A 493 -16.17 15.06 -8.80
C LYS A 493 -14.96 15.32 -9.68
N TYR A 494 -14.00 14.40 -9.70
CA TYR A 494 -12.77 14.52 -10.46
C TYR A 494 -12.67 13.47 -11.55
N LYS A 495 -11.85 13.76 -12.56
CA LYS A 495 -11.43 12.77 -13.55
C LYS A 495 -10.44 11.78 -12.93
N SER A 496 -10.11 10.72 -13.65
CA SER A 496 -9.03 9.84 -13.24
C SER A 496 -7.66 10.55 -13.29
N ALA A 497 -6.67 10.03 -12.57
CA ALA A 497 -5.32 10.60 -12.57
C ALA A 497 -4.73 10.62 -13.99
N TYR A 498 -4.91 9.54 -14.77
CA TYR A 498 -4.45 9.46 -16.16
C TYR A 498 -5.03 10.58 -17.02
N GLU A 499 -6.36 10.78 -16.98
CA GLU A 499 -7.02 11.85 -17.75
C GLU A 499 -6.60 13.27 -17.34
N MET A 500 -6.03 13.43 -16.15
CA MET A 500 -5.68 14.72 -15.57
C MET A 500 -4.22 15.12 -15.76
N ILE A 501 -3.30 14.15 -15.71
CA ILE A 501 -1.85 14.45 -15.60
C ILE A 501 -0.98 13.82 -16.68
N ALA A 502 -1.51 12.88 -17.46
CA ALA A 502 -0.75 12.13 -18.45
C ALA A 502 -1.02 12.63 -19.88
N ASP A 503 0.05 12.79 -20.66
CA ASP A 503 -0.02 12.97 -22.11
C ASP A 503 -0.05 11.61 -22.84
N GLU A 504 -0.30 11.60 -24.15
CA GLU A 504 -0.47 10.37 -24.98
C GLU A 504 0.67 9.34 -24.85
N ASN A 505 1.90 9.79 -24.55
CA ASN A 505 3.08 8.91 -24.45
C ASN A 505 3.56 8.68 -23.01
N ASP A 506 2.87 9.27 -22.03
CA ASP A 506 3.22 9.13 -20.63
C ASP A 506 2.73 7.79 -20.07
N GLU A 507 3.51 7.27 -19.13
CA GLU A 507 3.13 6.15 -18.28
C GLU A 507 2.77 6.68 -16.89
N ILE A 508 1.61 6.26 -16.38
CA ILE A 508 1.22 6.57 -15.01
C ILE A 508 1.53 5.38 -14.11
N LEU A 509 2.34 5.62 -13.08
CA LEU A 509 2.61 4.68 -12.01
C LEU A 509 1.97 5.20 -10.73
N VAL A 510 1.71 4.28 -9.81
CA VAL A 510 1.24 4.62 -8.47
C VAL A 510 2.20 3.99 -7.49
N PHE A 511 2.66 4.76 -6.53
CA PHE A 511 3.32 4.24 -5.35
C PHE A 511 2.33 4.38 -4.19
N ASP A 512 1.64 3.29 -3.89
CA ASP A 512 0.68 3.20 -2.79
C ASP A 512 1.37 2.97 -1.45
N LEU A 513 0.59 3.18 -0.39
CA LEU A 513 1.02 3.05 1.00
C LEU A 513 2.32 3.83 1.26
N VAL A 514 2.48 4.96 0.56
CA VAL A 514 3.63 5.84 0.68
C VAL A 514 3.31 6.91 1.70
N ASN A 515 4.18 7.00 2.70
CA ASN A 515 4.20 8.00 3.76
C ASN A 515 2.99 8.00 4.69
N ASP A 516 2.02 7.12 4.48
CA ASP A 516 0.89 6.85 5.37
C ASP A 516 0.17 5.57 4.95
N ALA A 517 -0.76 5.12 5.78
CA ALA A 517 -1.68 4.03 5.47
C ALA A 517 -3.08 4.37 6.01
N LEU A 518 -3.85 5.10 5.20
CA LEU A 518 -5.21 5.56 5.50
C LEU A 518 -6.31 4.51 5.22
N GLY A 519 -5.90 3.33 4.75
CA GLY A 519 -6.80 2.28 4.28
C GLY A 519 -7.24 2.53 2.83
N TYR A 520 -8.39 1.99 2.45
CA TYR A 520 -8.88 2.02 1.08
C TYR A 520 -9.29 3.43 0.63
N ILE A 521 -8.94 3.77 -0.61
CA ILE A 521 -9.28 5.01 -1.28
C ILE A 521 -10.07 4.64 -2.54
N MET A 522 -11.37 4.89 -2.50
CA MET A 522 -12.35 4.57 -3.56
C MET A 522 -13.20 5.79 -3.87
N ALA A 523 -13.79 5.85 -5.07
CA ALA A 523 -14.68 6.95 -5.45
C ALA A 523 -15.79 7.16 -4.40
N ASP A 524 -16.16 8.41 -4.15
CA ASP A 524 -17.05 8.76 -3.04
C ASP A 524 -18.40 8.01 -3.08
N ASP A 525 -18.97 7.84 -4.28
CA ASP A 525 -20.24 7.13 -4.49
C ASP A 525 -20.11 5.60 -4.36
N ASP A 526 -18.89 5.08 -4.34
CA ASP A 526 -18.60 3.65 -4.16
C ASP A 526 -18.34 3.28 -2.69
N PHE A 527 -18.15 4.28 -1.82
CA PHE A 527 -17.95 4.05 -0.40
C PHE A 527 -19.16 3.37 0.24
N VAL A 528 -18.95 2.16 0.73
CA VAL A 528 -19.94 1.37 1.47
C VAL A 528 -19.28 0.61 2.62
N TYR A 529 -19.96 0.57 3.77
CA TYR A 529 -19.58 -0.32 4.87
C TYR A 529 -19.91 -1.78 4.55
N LEU A 530 -21.02 -2.01 3.85
CA LEU A 530 -21.46 -3.33 3.43
C LEU A 530 -22.35 -3.20 2.19
N ARG A 531 -21.99 -3.88 1.09
CA ARG A 531 -22.81 -3.93 -0.12
C ARG A 531 -23.61 -5.22 -0.21
N LEU A 532 -24.91 -5.11 -0.47
CA LEU A 532 -25.67 -6.22 -1.04
C LEU A 532 -25.49 -6.16 -2.56
N ASN A 533 -24.83 -7.16 -3.13
CA ASN A 533 -24.62 -7.31 -4.56
C ASN A 533 -25.70 -8.22 -5.16
N TYR A 534 -26.10 -7.92 -6.39
CA TYR A 534 -26.87 -8.82 -7.23
C TYR A 534 -25.98 -9.31 -8.36
N ASP A 535 -25.71 -10.60 -8.37
CA ASP A 535 -24.97 -11.25 -9.44
C ASP A 535 -25.96 -11.73 -10.52
N ALA A 536 -25.87 -11.14 -11.71
CA ALA A 536 -26.75 -11.48 -12.83
C ALA A 536 -26.40 -12.82 -13.50
N GLU A 537 -25.17 -13.29 -13.38
CA GLU A 537 -24.72 -14.58 -13.92
C GLU A 537 -25.30 -15.72 -13.10
N TYR A 538 -25.25 -15.60 -11.77
CA TYR A 538 -25.76 -16.63 -10.85
C TYR A 538 -27.22 -16.39 -10.39
N ASP A 539 -27.80 -15.23 -10.71
CA ASP A 539 -29.12 -14.78 -10.24
C ASP A 539 -29.26 -14.73 -8.70
N GLU A 540 -28.17 -14.36 -8.02
CA GLU A 540 -28.03 -14.42 -6.55
C GLU A 540 -27.85 -13.04 -5.91
N LEU A 541 -28.34 -12.91 -4.67
CA LEU A 541 -28.07 -11.77 -3.80
C LEU A 541 -27.06 -12.20 -2.73
N SER A 542 -25.95 -11.50 -2.63
CA SER A 542 -24.89 -11.79 -1.66
C SER A 542 -24.39 -10.50 -1.03
N PHE A 543 -24.17 -10.52 0.29
CA PHE A 543 -23.39 -9.46 0.91
C PHE A 543 -21.91 -9.68 0.51
N GLY A 544 -21.33 -8.68 -0.13
CA GLY A 544 -19.92 -8.60 -0.51
C GLY A 544 -19.47 -7.15 -0.42
N ASP A 545 -18.18 -6.87 -0.63
CA ASP A 545 -17.64 -5.50 -0.62
C ASP A 545 -17.94 -4.70 0.68
N SER A 546 -16.97 -4.75 1.58
CA SER A 546 -17.01 -4.07 2.88
C SER A 546 -15.78 -3.19 3.10
N TRP A 547 -15.10 -2.80 2.02
CA TRP A 547 -13.80 -2.12 2.07
C TRP A 547 -13.90 -0.71 2.68
N GLY A 548 -15.09 -0.10 2.66
CA GLY A 548 -15.35 1.17 3.36
C GLY A 548 -15.19 1.08 4.88
N LEU A 549 -15.29 -0.12 5.49
CA LEU A 549 -14.99 -0.30 6.92
C LEU A 549 -13.51 -0.02 7.25
N THR A 550 -12.64 -0.26 6.29
CA THR A 550 -11.18 -0.07 6.34
C THR A 550 -10.76 1.14 5.51
N SER A 551 -11.64 2.13 5.36
CA SER A 551 -11.33 3.44 4.76
C SER A 551 -11.53 4.55 5.78
N ILE A 552 -10.72 5.61 5.73
CA ILE A 552 -10.79 6.72 6.69
C ILE A 552 -12.11 7.51 6.59
N GLY A 553 -12.81 7.48 5.45
CA GLY A 553 -14.05 8.22 5.24
C GLY A 553 -14.64 8.07 3.84
N GLY A 554 -15.90 8.48 3.70
CA GLY A 554 -16.62 8.39 2.43
C GLY A 554 -16.11 9.35 1.37
N HIS A 555 -15.49 10.46 1.78
CA HIS A 555 -14.90 11.44 0.87
C HIS A 555 -13.36 11.37 0.82
N ALA A 556 -12.77 10.25 1.27
CA ALA A 556 -11.32 10.10 1.30
C ALA A 556 -10.68 10.33 -0.07
N ALA A 557 -11.27 9.76 -1.14
CA ALA A 557 -10.77 9.96 -2.49
C ALA A 557 -10.88 11.42 -2.93
N SER A 558 -12.03 12.08 -2.76
CA SER A 558 -12.18 13.46 -3.21
C SER A 558 -11.32 14.47 -2.43
N ASP A 559 -11.04 14.22 -1.15
CA ASP A 559 -10.11 15.02 -0.36
C ASP A 559 -8.66 14.83 -0.81
N ILE A 560 -8.22 13.57 -0.99
CA ILE A 560 -6.88 13.24 -1.48
C ILE A 560 -6.66 13.79 -2.89
N TYR A 561 -7.61 13.56 -3.80
CA TYR A 561 -7.53 13.99 -5.20
C TYR A 561 -7.59 15.51 -5.31
N GLY A 562 -8.42 16.17 -4.50
CA GLY A 562 -8.45 17.63 -4.42
C GLY A 562 -7.07 18.20 -4.08
N LYS A 563 -6.38 17.62 -3.08
CA LYS A 563 -5.03 18.03 -2.68
C LYS A 563 -3.97 17.66 -3.70
N PHE A 564 -4.06 16.48 -4.30
CA PHE A 564 -3.18 16.04 -5.37
C PHE A 564 -3.26 16.98 -6.58
N TYR A 565 -4.46 17.42 -6.95
CA TYR A 565 -4.60 18.34 -8.07
C TYR A 565 -4.13 19.74 -7.75
N GLU A 566 -4.43 20.29 -6.57
CA GLU A 566 -3.83 21.56 -6.11
C GLU A 566 -2.29 21.51 -6.13
N LEU A 567 -1.73 20.38 -5.68
CA LEU A 567 -0.29 20.10 -5.73
C LEU A 567 0.22 20.09 -7.18
N TYR A 568 -0.43 19.34 -8.07
CA TYR A 568 -0.05 19.23 -9.47
C TYR A 568 -0.09 20.60 -10.15
N ASP A 569 -1.17 21.38 -10.02
CA ASP A 569 -1.29 22.73 -10.62
C ASP A 569 -0.16 23.67 -10.19
N SER A 570 0.33 23.48 -8.96
CA SER A 570 1.42 24.30 -8.41
C SER A 570 2.78 24.06 -9.09
N VAL A 571 2.96 22.91 -9.74
CA VAL A 571 4.21 22.52 -10.43
C VAL A 571 4.05 22.30 -11.95
N ARG A 572 2.82 22.02 -12.40
CA ARG A 572 2.40 21.73 -13.77
C ARG A 572 1.02 22.36 -14.00
N ASP A 573 0.93 23.41 -14.82
CA ASP A 573 -0.33 24.16 -15.06
C ASP A 573 -1.40 23.30 -15.75
N PHE A 574 -2.60 23.18 -15.15
CA PHE A 574 -3.73 22.40 -15.68
C PHE A 574 -4.30 22.90 -17.02
N ASN A 575 -4.05 24.15 -17.40
CA ASN A 575 -4.75 24.80 -18.52
C ASN A 575 -3.95 24.83 -19.84
N LYS A 576 -2.99 23.92 -20.02
CA LYS A 576 -2.22 23.82 -21.27
C LYS A 576 -2.93 23.04 -22.37
#